data_AF-A0A194X5H3-F1
#
_entry.id   AF-A0A194X5H3-F1
#
_cell.length_a   1.000
_cell.length_b   1.000
_cell.length_c   1.000
_cell.angle_alpha   90.00
_cell.angle_beta   90.00
_cell.angle_gamma   90.00
#
_symmetry.space_group_name_H-M   'P 1'
#
loop_
_entity.id
_entity.type
_entity.pdbx_description
1 polymer ?
#
loop_
_entity_poly.entity_id
_entity_poly.type
_entity_poly.pdbx_seq_one_letter_code
_entity_poly.pdbx_strand_id
1 'polypeptide(L)'
;MYTKTALVSALAGLAAAAPAPRSDNSNVFEAISLHSGSPVQGSTINANGNHFYINKAASTYCPSGVEGLDCSQYGTQTIFAFNPSSSGLALYAAVPGGQQIYVEATGALGYTIPHSGAIPNDAYVSPFEYIVQTSTGTVGKLTFEGKDFNACPTGETNGEVDIYQIFASAVSSDTQTGCIDIAIGTATDVAAPTAYEYS
;
A
#
# COMPACT_ATOMS: atom_id res chain seq x y z
N MET A 1 50.64 -47.90 -13.40
CA MET A 1 49.76 -47.24 -14.38
C MET A 1 48.66 -46.55 -13.59
N TYR A 2 48.77 -45.23 -13.44
CA TYR A 2 47.80 -44.38 -12.75
C TYR A 2 47.04 -43.56 -13.78
N THR A 3 45.80 -43.13 -13.46
CA THR A 3 45.03 -41.97 -13.99
C THR A 3 43.66 -42.39 -14.56
N LYS A 4 42.51 -41.76 -14.29
CA LYS A 4 42.06 -40.69 -13.36
C LYS A 4 40.52 -40.78 -13.35
N THR A 5 39.90 -40.60 -12.18
CA THR A 5 38.46 -40.36 -12.04
C THR A 5 38.13 -38.94 -12.47
N ALA A 6 37.16 -38.76 -13.36
CA ALA A 6 36.66 -37.44 -13.75
C ALA A 6 35.52 -37.01 -12.81
N LEU A 7 35.71 -35.91 -12.09
CA LEU A 7 34.68 -35.19 -11.35
C LEU A 7 33.98 -34.23 -12.32
N VAL A 8 32.68 -34.44 -12.54
CA VAL A 8 31.81 -33.50 -13.27
C VAL A 8 31.23 -32.53 -12.25
N SER A 9 31.70 -31.29 -12.24
CA SER A 9 31.13 -30.20 -11.44
C SER A 9 29.86 -29.66 -12.11
N ALA A 10 28.74 -29.70 -11.41
CA ALA A 10 27.50 -29.05 -11.80
C ALA A 10 27.61 -27.53 -11.55
N LEU A 11 27.51 -26.73 -12.62
CA LEU A 11 27.26 -25.29 -12.48
C LEU A 11 25.76 -25.08 -12.26
N ALA A 12 25.38 -24.76 -11.02
CA ALA A 12 24.05 -24.24 -10.70
C ALA A 12 23.90 -22.86 -11.35
N GLY A 13 22.90 -22.69 -12.20
CA GLY A 13 22.59 -21.44 -12.87
C GLY A 13 22.17 -20.37 -11.86
N LEU A 14 22.86 -19.23 -11.86
CA LEU A 14 22.38 -18.01 -11.23
C LEU A 14 21.25 -17.48 -12.11
N ALA A 15 20.01 -17.58 -11.65
CA ALA A 15 18.91 -16.81 -12.20
C ALA A 15 19.18 -15.34 -11.90
N ALA A 16 19.57 -14.57 -12.92
CA ALA A 16 19.64 -13.11 -12.81
C ALA A 16 18.21 -12.59 -12.61
N ALA A 17 17.94 -11.96 -11.46
CA ALA A 17 16.71 -11.22 -11.25
C ALA A 17 16.69 -10.04 -12.23
N ALA A 18 15.92 -10.16 -13.30
CA ALA A 18 15.69 -9.04 -14.21
C ALA A 18 14.91 -7.95 -13.46
N PRO A 19 15.24 -6.65 -13.65
CA PRO A 19 14.46 -5.57 -13.08
C PRO A 19 13.02 -5.66 -13.59
N ALA A 20 12.06 -5.65 -12.68
CA ALA A 20 10.64 -5.64 -13.01
C ALA A 20 10.27 -4.35 -13.77
N PRO A 21 9.29 -4.40 -14.70
CA PRO A 21 8.85 -3.22 -15.44
C PRO A 21 8.34 -2.14 -14.49
N ARG A 22 8.85 -0.91 -14.67
CA ARG A 22 8.55 0.28 -13.86
C ARG A 22 7.30 0.98 -14.40
N SER A 23 6.40 1.44 -13.53
CA SER A 23 5.29 2.31 -13.93
C SER A 23 5.72 3.79 -13.90
N ASP A 24 5.80 4.44 -15.06
CA ASP A 24 6.07 5.89 -15.20
C ASP A 24 4.83 6.78 -14.90
N ASN A 25 3.74 6.20 -14.38
CA ASN A 25 2.55 6.98 -14.01
C ASN A 25 2.80 7.72 -12.69
N SER A 26 3.00 9.02 -12.77
CA SER A 26 3.26 9.87 -11.60
C SER A 26 2.13 9.84 -10.57
N ASN A 27 0.92 9.39 -10.91
CA ASN A 27 -0.20 9.28 -9.98
C ASN A 27 -0.34 7.91 -9.30
N VAL A 28 0.55 6.96 -9.61
CA VAL A 28 0.59 5.64 -8.98
C VAL A 28 1.80 5.57 -8.07
N PHE A 29 1.61 5.16 -6.83
CA PHE A 29 2.67 5.20 -5.83
C PHE A 29 2.50 4.17 -4.71
N GLU A 30 3.62 3.85 -4.05
CA GLU A 30 3.63 3.25 -2.73
C GLU A 30 3.66 4.34 -1.65
N ALA A 31 3.09 4.05 -0.49
CA ALA A 31 3.01 4.97 0.64
C ALA A 31 3.83 4.49 1.83
N ILE A 32 4.56 5.42 2.44
CA ILE A 32 5.37 5.18 3.64
C ILE A 32 5.02 6.20 4.73
N SER A 33 5.08 5.78 5.99
CA SER A 33 4.90 6.66 7.13
C SER A 33 6.19 7.37 7.52
N LEU A 34 6.10 8.67 7.79
CA LEU A 34 7.22 9.53 8.18
C LEU A 34 6.92 10.18 9.52
N HIS A 35 7.62 9.74 10.55
CA HIS A 35 7.70 10.39 11.85
C HIS A 35 8.97 9.95 12.58
N SER A 36 10.02 10.78 12.52
CA SER A 36 11.36 10.42 12.99
C SER A 36 11.36 9.98 14.45
N GLY A 37 12.09 8.89 14.74
CA GLY A 37 12.25 8.37 16.10
C GLY A 37 11.03 7.63 16.67
N SER A 38 10.04 7.30 15.83
CA SER A 38 8.88 6.50 16.25
C SER A 38 8.93 5.06 15.72
N PRO A 39 8.14 4.13 16.30
CA PRO A 39 7.98 2.77 15.79
C PRO A 39 7.40 2.68 14.37
N VAL A 40 6.82 3.77 13.86
CA VAL A 40 6.20 3.83 12.54
C VAL A 40 7.11 4.48 11.48
N GLN A 41 8.31 4.91 11.84
CA GLN A 41 9.22 5.60 10.90
C GLN A 41 9.61 4.70 9.72
N GLY A 42 9.32 5.14 8.49
CA GLY A 42 9.75 4.49 7.26
C GLY A 42 9.02 3.19 6.92
N SER A 43 7.99 2.84 7.67
CA SER A 43 7.18 1.64 7.42
C SER A 43 6.23 1.85 6.25
N THR A 44 5.91 0.78 5.52
CA THR A 44 4.90 0.84 4.45
C THR A 44 3.49 0.87 5.02
N ILE A 45 2.58 1.52 4.28
CA ILE A 45 1.16 1.55 4.59
C ILE A 45 0.46 0.50 3.72
N ASN A 46 -0.17 -0.48 4.37
CA ASN A 46 -0.73 -1.65 3.71
C ASN A 46 -2.25 -1.74 3.88
N ALA A 47 -2.94 -2.13 2.80
CA ALA A 47 -4.36 -2.43 2.79
C ALA A 47 -4.63 -3.83 3.35
N ASN A 48 -5.48 -3.93 4.37
CA ASN A 48 -5.86 -5.20 5.01
C ASN A 48 -7.24 -5.02 5.66
N GLY A 49 -8.17 -5.96 5.51
CA GLY A 49 -9.46 -5.91 6.21
C GLY A 49 -10.22 -4.59 6.00
N ASN A 50 -10.30 -4.10 4.77
CA ASN A 50 -10.95 -2.83 4.39
C ASN A 50 -10.34 -1.54 4.97
N HIS A 51 -9.19 -1.60 5.64
CA HIS A 51 -8.51 -0.44 6.23
C HIS A 51 -7.01 -0.43 5.94
N PHE A 52 -6.35 0.65 6.35
CA PHE A 52 -4.92 0.84 6.15
C PHE A 52 -4.15 0.72 7.47
N TYR A 53 -3.02 0.02 7.40
CA TYR A 53 -2.23 -0.32 8.57
C TYR A 53 -0.72 -0.17 8.33
N ILE A 54 0.00 0.06 9.41
CA ILE A 54 1.45 -0.09 9.53
C ILE A 54 1.75 -1.35 10.34
N ASN A 55 2.82 -2.05 9.99
CA ASN A 55 3.28 -3.32 10.59
C ASN A 55 2.31 -4.51 10.44
N LYS A 56 1.24 -4.35 9.64
CA LYS A 56 0.37 -5.43 9.19
C LYS A 56 0.61 -5.68 7.71
N ALA A 57 0.72 -6.94 7.31
CA ALA A 57 0.90 -7.29 5.90
C ALA A 57 -0.35 -6.94 5.09
N ALA A 58 -0.16 -6.55 3.83
CA ALA A 58 -1.28 -6.38 2.92
C ALA A 58 -2.01 -7.71 2.73
N SER A 59 -3.35 -7.67 2.70
CA SER A 59 -4.16 -8.85 2.41
C SER A 59 -4.73 -8.72 1.01
N THR A 60 -4.48 -9.72 0.19
CA THR A 60 -4.82 -9.72 -1.24
C THR A 60 -5.40 -11.06 -1.64
N TYR A 61 -6.21 -11.05 -2.69
CA TYR A 61 -6.82 -12.25 -3.22
C TYR A 61 -6.71 -12.27 -4.75
N CYS A 62 -6.57 -13.47 -5.31
CA CYS A 62 -6.72 -13.71 -6.74
C CYS A 62 -7.44 -15.05 -6.92
N PRO A 63 -8.63 -15.06 -7.54
CA PRO A 63 -9.43 -16.28 -7.67
C PRO A 63 -8.79 -17.27 -8.64
N SER A 64 -8.78 -18.55 -8.25
CA SER A 64 -8.35 -19.64 -9.13
C SER A 64 -9.51 -20.15 -10.00
N GLY A 65 -9.19 -20.64 -11.20
CA GLY A 65 -10.18 -21.26 -12.09
C GLY A 65 -11.04 -20.28 -12.90
N VAL A 66 -10.72 -18.99 -12.91
CA VAL A 66 -11.34 -18.01 -13.81
C VAL A 66 -10.62 -18.06 -15.16
N GLU A 67 -11.39 -18.28 -16.23
CA GLU A 67 -10.83 -18.34 -17.59
C GLU A 67 -10.18 -17.00 -17.98
N GLY A 68 -8.94 -17.06 -18.45
CA GLY A 68 -8.18 -15.89 -18.87
C GLY A 68 -7.52 -15.08 -17.73
N LEU A 69 -7.69 -15.48 -16.47
CA LEU A 69 -7.02 -14.85 -15.33
C LEU A 69 -5.75 -15.62 -14.95
N ASP A 70 -4.58 -14.99 -15.14
CA ASP A 70 -3.29 -15.51 -14.67
C ASP A 70 -2.88 -14.83 -13.36
N CYS A 71 -3.12 -15.51 -12.24
CA CYS A 71 -2.78 -15.00 -10.92
C CYS A 71 -1.27 -14.81 -10.69
N SER A 72 -0.40 -15.41 -11.52
CA SER A 72 1.05 -15.23 -11.38
C SER A 72 1.55 -13.84 -11.81
N GLN A 73 0.70 -13.06 -12.49
CA GLN A 73 1.00 -11.69 -12.92
C GLN A 73 0.76 -10.63 -11.84
N TYR A 74 0.08 -10.99 -10.74
CA TYR A 74 -0.31 -10.04 -9.69
C TYR A 74 0.59 -10.15 -8.46
N GLY A 75 0.84 -9.01 -7.81
CA GLY A 75 1.63 -8.92 -6.59
C GLY A 75 0.77 -8.82 -5.34
N THR A 76 1.44 -8.61 -4.21
CA THR A 76 0.79 -8.48 -2.89
C THR A 76 0.99 -7.09 -2.27
N GLN A 77 1.70 -6.20 -2.95
CA GLN A 77 2.03 -4.86 -2.42
C GLN A 77 0.81 -3.94 -2.50
N THR A 78 0.65 -3.06 -1.51
CA THR A 78 -0.38 -2.01 -1.56
C THR A 78 0.10 -0.87 -2.43
N ILE A 79 -0.59 -0.65 -3.54
CA ILE A 79 -0.29 0.41 -4.50
C ILE A 79 -1.50 1.33 -4.57
N PHE A 80 -1.25 2.63 -4.52
CA PHE A 80 -2.26 3.67 -4.55
C PHE A 80 -2.32 4.32 -5.93
N ALA A 81 -3.49 4.80 -6.31
CA ALA A 81 -3.72 5.59 -7.50
C ALA A 81 -4.49 6.86 -7.16
N PHE A 82 -3.90 8.01 -7.47
CA PHE A 82 -4.52 9.32 -7.30
C PHE A 82 -5.23 9.77 -8.58
N ASN A 83 -6.43 10.35 -8.44
CA ASN A 83 -7.15 10.96 -9.54
C ASN A 83 -7.17 12.49 -9.37
N PRO A 84 -6.37 13.25 -10.14
CA PRO A 84 -6.29 14.70 -10.02
C PRO A 84 -7.58 15.43 -10.45
N SER A 85 -8.44 14.79 -11.25
CA SER A 85 -9.68 15.43 -11.72
C SER A 85 -10.78 15.43 -10.66
N SER A 86 -10.76 14.47 -9.74
CA SER A 86 -11.74 14.33 -8.67
C SER A 86 -11.17 14.56 -7.27
N SER A 87 -9.85 14.80 -7.16
CA SER A 87 -9.13 14.75 -5.88
C SER A 87 -9.43 13.47 -5.09
N GLY A 88 -9.57 12.36 -5.82
CA GLY A 88 -9.94 11.05 -5.28
C GLY A 88 -8.74 10.13 -5.19
N LEU A 89 -8.84 9.14 -4.31
CA LEU A 89 -7.82 8.12 -4.12
C LEU A 89 -8.42 6.72 -4.27
N ALA A 90 -7.66 5.79 -4.82
CA ALA A 90 -8.05 4.40 -4.99
C ALA A 90 -6.85 3.48 -4.75
N LEU A 91 -7.14 2.21 -4.51
CA LEU A 91 -6.14 1.17 -4.65
C LEU A 91 -5.96 0.88 -6.14
N TYR A 92 -4.72 0.87 -6.60
CA TYR A 92 -4.38 0.41 -7.92
C TYR A 92 -4.49 -1.11 -7.90
N ALA A 93 -5.69 -1.62 -8.20
CA ALA A 93 -6.05 -3.03 -8.23
C ALA A 93 -6.58 -3.39 -9.62
N ALA A 94 -6.40 -4.65 -10.05
CA ALA A 94 -6.89 -5.09 -11.35
C ALA A 94 -8.36 -5.53 -11.36
N VAL A 95 -8.96 -5.72 -10.18
CA VAL A 95 -10.33 -6.20 -10.04
C VAL A 95 -11.34 -5.26 -10.73
N PRO A 96 -12.29 -5.80 -11.51
CA PRO A 96 -13.35 -5.00 -12.12
C PRO A 96 -14.14 -4.17 -11.10
N GLY A 97 -14.24 -2.88 -11.36
CA GLY A 97 -14.86 -1.89 -10.46
C GLY A 97 -13.85 -1.15 -9.57
N GLY A 98 -12.61 -1.66 -9.46
CA GLY A 98 -11.58 -1.09 -8.62
C GLY A 98 -11.95 -1.13 -7.13
N GLN A 99 -11.12 -0.47 -6.32
CA GLN A 99 -11.37 -0.32 -4.89
C GLN A 99 -11.07 1.14 -4.50
N GLN A 100 -12.12 1.87 -4.16
CA GLN A 100 -12.05 3.30 -3.87
C GLN A 100 -11.65 3.50 -2.41
N ILE A 101 -10.75 4.44 -2.16
CA ILE A 101 -10.36 4.84 -0.81
C ILE A 101 -11.27 5.97 -0.34
N TYR A 102 -11.64 5.91 0.93
CA TYR A 102 -12.46 6.90 1.61
C TYR A 102 -11.96 7.11 3.05
N VAL A 103 -12.36 8.23 3.64
CA VAL A 103 -12.19 8.55 5.06
C VAL A 103 -13.54 8.39 5.74
N GLU A 104 -13.63 7.52 6.74
CA GLU A 104 -14.84 7.37 7.56
C GLU A 104 -15.11 8.61 8.41
N ALA A 105 -16.34 8.77 8.92
CA ALA A 105 -16.65 9.84 9.87
C ALA A 105 -15.85 9.77 11.18
N THR A 106 -15.27 8.61 11.50
CA THR A 106 -14.33 8.43 12.62
C THR A 106 -12.91 8.93 12.31
N GLY A 107 -12.66 9.25 11.04
CA GLY A 107 -11.36 9.55 10.46
C GLY A 107 -10.61 8.33 9.94
N ALA A 108 -11.08 7.09 10.16
CA ALA A 108 -10.38 5.89 9.70
C ALA A 108 -10.25 5.91 8.16
N LEU A 109 -9.05 5.62 7.66
CA LEU A 109 -8.86 5.43 6.23
C LEU A 109 -9.33 4.02 5.86
N GLY A 110 -10.31 3.95 4.97
CA GLY A 110 -10.94 2.71 4.52
C GLY A 110 -10.95 2.58 3.00
N TYR A 111 -11.32 1.39 2.52
CA TYR A 111 -11.50 1.15 1.09
C TYR A 111 -12.62 0.17 0.80
N THR A 112 -13.24 0.33 -0.36
CA THR A 112 -14.38 -0.51 -0.76
C THR A 112 -13.97 -1.96 -1.00
N ILE A 113 -14.87 -2.89 -0.68
CA ILE A 113 -14.67 -4.31 -1.03
C ILE A 113 -14.62 -4.49 -2.55
N PRO A 114 -14.01 -5.58 -3.04
CA PRO A 114 -14.00 -5.92 -4.45
C PRO A 114 -15.41 -5.96 -5.05
N HIS A 115 -15.54 -5.50 -6.30
CA HIS A 115 -16.80 -5.48 -7.06
C HIS A 115 -17.93 -4.63 -6.45
N SER A 116 -17.63 -3.77 -5.46
CA SER A 116 -18.62 -2.89 -4.83
C SER A 116 -18.09 -1.47 -4.73
N GLY A 117 -18.96 -0.50 -5.06
CA GLY A 117 -18.75 0.92 -4.78
C GLY A 117 -19.41 1.38 -3.48
N ALA A 118 -19.88 0.46 -2.64
CA ALA A 118 -20.56 0.82 -1.40
C ALA A 118 -19.56 1.44 -0.41
N ILE A 119 -19.88 2.65 0.04
CA ILE A 119 -19.16 3.38 1.09
C ILE A 119 -20.13 3.72 2.23
N PRO A 120 -19.65 3.94 3.46
CA PRO A 120 -20.48 4.51 4.51
C PRO A 120 -21.09 5.87 4.08
N ASN A 121 -22.33 6.14 4.47
CA ASN A 121 -23.08 7.33 4.03
C ASN A 121 -22.43 8.67 4.45
N ASP A 122 -21.64 8.64 5.51
CA ASP A 122 -20.95 9.79 6.11
C ASP A 122 -19.43 9.77 5.84
N ALA A 123 -18.99 8.91 4.91
CA ALA A 123 -17.60 8.87 4.49
C ALA A 123 -17.28 9.97 3.46
N TYR A 124 -16.02 10.40 3.45
CA TYR A 124 -15.48 11.39 2.54
C TYR A 124 -14.57 10.69 1.53
N VAL A 125 -14.79 10.94 0.24
CA VAL A 125 -13.96 10.39 -0.85
C VAL A 125 -12.95 11.41 -1.40
N SER A 126 -13.01 12.64 -0.90
CA SER A 126 -12.24 13.80 -1.34
C SER A 126 -12.37 14.94 -0.31
N PRO A 127 -11.45 15.92 -0.27
CA PRO A 127 -10.27 16.05 -1.12
C PRO A 127 -9.06 15.31 -0.53
N PHE A 128 -8.55 14.34 -1.29
CA PHE A 128 -7.15 13.95 -1.17
C PHE A 128 -6.31 14.93 -1.97
N GLU A 129 -5.18 15.36 -1.44
CA GLU A 129 -4.21 16.15 -2.17
C GLU A 129 -2.88 15.41 -2.26
N TYR A 130 -2.30 15.43 -3.45
CA TYR A 130 -1.12 14.65 -3.77
C TYR A 130 -0.06 15.52 -4.45
N ILE A 131 1.13 15.55 -3.85
CA ILE A 131 2.32 16.18 -4.40
C ILE A 131 3.26 15.07 -4.86
N VAL A 132 3.46 14.99 -6.18
CA VAL A 132 4.37 14.02 -6.80
C VAL A 132 5.82 14.27 -6.37
N GLN A 133 6.60 13.20 -6.22
CA GLN A 133 8.05 13.28 -6.05
C GLN A 133 8.72 13.87 -7.30
N THR A 134 9.50 14.95 -7.15
CA THR A 134 10.13 15.63 -8.32
C THR A 134 11.62 15.34 -8.50
N SER A 135 12.28 14.71 -7.53
CA SER A 135 13.72 14.41 -7.61
C SER A 135 14.12 13.17 -6.81
N THR A 136 15.23 12.54 -7.22
CA THR A 136 15.83 11.41 -6.51
C THR A 136 16.24 11.80 -5.09
N GLY A 137 15.95 10.93 -4.11
CA GLY A 137 16.24 11.18 -2.70
C GLY A 137 15.21 12.06 -1.97
N THR A 138 14.13 12.45 -2.65
CA THR A 138 12.95 13.05 -2.03
C THR A 138 11.77 12.08 -2.07
N VAL A 139 10.70 12.43 -1.36
CA VAL A 139 9.43 11.71 -1.38
C VAL A 139 8.34 12.69 -1.78
N GLY A 140 7.30 12.19 -2.46
CA GLY A 140 6.06 12.94 -2.61
C GLY A 140 5.29 12.99 -1.30
N LYS A 141 4.14 13.67 -1.30
CA LYS A 141 3.30 13.84 -0.11
C LYS A 141 1.83 13.58 -0.43
N LEU A 142 1.15 12.87 0.45
CA LEU A 142 -0.30 12.71 0.44
C LEU A 142 -0.89 13.42 1.68
N THR A 143 -1.97 14.18 1.49
CA THR A 143 -2.78 14.80 2.55
C THR A 143 -4.26 14.57 2.30
N PHE A 144 -5.07 14.86 3.32
CA PHE A 144 -6.52 14.93 3.21
C PHE A 144 -7.04 16.20 3.88
N GLU A 145 -7.83 17.00 3.16
CA GLU A 145 -8.25 18.35 3.57
C GLU A 145 -7.07 19.23 4.05
N GLY A 146 -5.94 19.13 3.35
CA GLY A 146 -4.71 19.86 3.68
C GLY A 146 -4.05 19.47 5.00
N LYS A 147 -4.50 18.40 5.67
CA LYS A 147 -3.88 17.85 6.89
C LYS A 147 -3.21 16.51 6.64
N ASP A 148 -2.29 16.19 7.55
CA ASP A 148 -1.58 14.91 7.60
C ASP A 148 -2.48 13.81 8.21
N PHE A 149 -1.88 12.70 8.64
CA PHE A 149 -2.57 11.51 9.15
C PHE A 149 -2.09 11.15 10.55
N ASN A 150 -2.84 10.28 11.23
CA ASN A 150 -2.50 9.69 12.51
C ASN A 150 -2.34 8.18 12.36
N ALA A 151 -1.32 7.61 12.98
CA ALA A 151 -1.15 6.17 13.16
C ALA A 151 -1.52 5.80 14.61
N CYS A 152 -2.66 5.14 14.80
CA CYS A 152 -3.18 4.81 16.13
C CYS A 152 -3.00 3.31 16.42
N PRO A 153 -2.49 2.94 17.60
CA PRO A 153 -2.28 1.54 17.95
C PRO A 153 -3.63 0.80 18.02
N THR A 154 -3.66 -0.40 17.45
CA THR A 154 -4.85 -1.26 17.42
C THR A 154 -5.01 -2.09 18.71
N GLY A 155 -3.94 -2.21 19.50
CA GLY A 155 -3.83 -3.18 20.59
C GLY A 155 -3.43 -4.59 20.14
N GLU A 156 -3.26 -4.81 18.84
CA GLU A 156 -2.73 -6.04 18.25
C GLU A 156 -1.24 -5.89 17.92
N THR A 157 -0.52 -7.02 17.86
CA THR A 157 0.89 -7.07 17.49
C THR A 157 1.13 -8.05 16.34
N ASN A 158 2.15 -7.75 15.53
CA ASN A 158 2.76 -8.67 14.59
C ASN A 158 4.10 -9.14 15.16
N GLY A 159 4.06 -10.23 15.92
CA GLY A 159 5.17 -10.63 16.79
C GLY A 159 5.33 -9.65 17.95
N GLU A 160 6.48 -8.99 18.04
CA GLU A 160 6.80 -8.01 19.09
C GLU A 160 6.54 -6.56 18.68
N VAL A 161 5.99 -6.33 17.48
CA VAL A 161 5.77 -4.99 16.93
C VAL A 161 4.29 -4.65 16.93
N ASP A 162 3.93 -3.49 17.49
CA ASP A 162 2.55 -2.99 17.49
C ASP A 162 2.04 -2.72 16.08
N ILE A 163 0.77 -3.07 15.84
CA ILE A 163 0.05 -2.74 14.62
C ILE A 163 -0.68 -1.41 14.82
N TYR A 164 -0.53 -0.52 13.85
CA TYR A 164 -1.19 0.80 13.84
C TYR A 164 -2.16 0.91 12.68
N GLN A 165 -3.34 1.46 12.92
CA GLN A 165 -4.32 1.82 11.89
C GLN A 165 -4.20 3.29 11.52
N ILE A 166 -4.45 3.62 10.25
CA ILE A 166 -4.33 4.97 9.71
C ILE A 166 -5.66 5.73 9.81
N PHE A 167 -5.58 6.98 10.27
CA PHE A 167 -6.69 7.92 10.35
C PHE A 167 -6.31 9.26 9.70
N ALA A 168 -7.23 9.93 9.04
CA ALA A 168 -7.05 11.29 8.54
C ALA A 168 -7.19 12.30 9.68
N SER A 169 -6.18 13.12 9.94
CA SER A 169 -6.17 14.06 11.06
C SER A 169 -7.18 15.22 10.90
N ALA A 170 -7.73 15.42 9.69
CA ALA A 170 -8.81 16.37 9.45
C ALA A 170 -10.14 15.95 10.09
N VAL A 171 -10.38 14.64 10.20
CA VAL A 171 -11.66 14.06 10.65
C VAL A 171 -11.52 13.32 11.99
N SER A 172 -10.34 12.76 12.27
CA SER A 172 -10.06 11.98 13.49
C SER A 172 -10.59 12.66 14.74
N SER A 173 -11.38 11.91 15.52
CA SER A 173 -11.87 12.32 16.84
C SER A 173 -10.80 12.20 17.93
N ASP A 174 -11.00 12.85 19.07
CA ASP A 174 -10.13 12.73 20.26
C ASP A 174 -10.27 11.37 20.98
N THR A 175 -11.09 10.44 20.47
CA THR A 175 -11.34 9.14 21.11
C THR A 175 -10.19 8.16 20.95
N GLN A 176 -9.32 8.37 19.96
CA GLN A 176 -8.17 7.53 19.70
C GLN A 176 -7.01 7.95 20.59
N THR A 177 -6.57 7.06 21.49
CA THR A 177 -5.47 7.34 22.42
C THR A 177 -4.17 6.74 21.95
N GLY A 178 -3.04 7.43 22.20
CA GLY A 178 -1.71 6.91 21.90
C GLY A 178 -1.35 6.95 20.40
N CYS A 179 -2.06 7.74 19.61
CA CYS A 179 -1.74 7.94 18.21
C CYS A 179 -0.43 8.71 18.03
N ILE A 180 0.21 8.46 16.89
CA ILE A 180 1.40 9.17 16.43
C ILE A 180 0.99 9.95 15.18
N ASP A 181 1.22 11.26 15.18
CA ASP A 181 1.05 12.07 13.98
C ASP A 181 2.07 11.61 12.93
N ILE A 182 1.65 11.38 11.69
CA ILE A 182 2.54 10.93 10.62
C ILE A 182 2.31 11.77 9.36
N ALA A 183 3.40 12.10 8.68
CA ALA A 183 3.31 12.47 7.27
C ALA A 183 3.30 11.19 6.42
N ILE A 184 2.48 11.16 5.36
CA ILE A 184 2.54 10.09 4.36
C ILE A 184 3.44 10.55 3.22
N GLY A 185 4.60 9.89 3.12
CA GLY A 185 5.51 10.01 1.99
C GLY A 185 5.12 9.05 0.88
N THR A 186 5.34 9.44 -0.39
CA THR A 186 5.01 8.59 -1.54
C THR A 186 6.21 8.38 -2.45
N ALA A 187 6.34 7.18 -3.03
CA ALA A 187 7.32 6.86 -4.06
C ALA A 187 6.63 6.35 -5.33
N THR A 188 6.92 6.98 -6.47
CA THR A 188 6.33 6.61 -7.78
C THR A 188 7.11 5.50 -8.50
N ASP A 189 8.28 5.13 -7.97
CA ASP A 189 9.10 4.00 -8.45
C ASP A 189 8.50 2.66 -8.03
N VAL A 190 7.26 2.39 -8.41
CA VAL A 190 6.57 1.12 -8.15
C VAL A 190 7.18 0.03 -9.03
N ALA A 191 7.94 -0.87 -8.40
CA ALA A 191 8.61 -1.99 -9.06
C ALA A 191 7.78 -3.29 -9.02
N ALA A 192 6.76 -3.38 -8.17
CA ALA A 192 5.95 -4.58 -8.00
C ALA A 192 4.70 -4.55 -8.88
N PRO A 193 4.25 -5.70 -9.41
CA PRO A 193 2.92 -5.82 -9.98
C PRO A 193 1.85 -5.49 -8.93
N THR A 194 0.77 -4.87 -9.38
CA THR A 194 -0.43 -4.63 -8.58
C THR A 194 -1.08 -5.93 -8.12
N ALA A 195 -1.82 -5.88 -7.01
CA ALA A 195 -2.70 -6.97 -6.61
C ALA A 195 -3.90 -7.10 -7.56
N TYR A 196 -4.43 -8.32 -7.69
CA TYR A 196 -5.72 -8.49 -8.37
C TYR A 196 -6.81 -7.75 -7.57
N GLU A 197 -6.97 -8.10 -6.29
CA GLU A 197 -7.78 -7.34 -5.34
C GLU A 197 -7.15 -7.32 -3.94
N TYR A 198 -7.53 -6.33 -3.15
CA TYR A 198 -7.21 -6.18 -1.73
C TYR A 198 -8.41 -6.60 -0.86
N SER A 199 -8.13 -7.16 0.31
CA SER A 199 -9.12 -7.74 1.23
C SER A 199 -8.88 -7.32 2.66
#